data_AF-A0A2V7CYT2-F1
#
_entry.id   AF-A0A2V7CYT2-F1
#
_cell.length_a   1.000
_cell.length_b   1.000
_cell.length_c   1.000
_cell.angle_alpha   90.00
_cell.angle_beta   90.00
_cell.angle_gamma   90.00
#
_symmetry.space_group_name_H-M   'P 1'
#
loop_
_entity.id
_entity.type
_entity.pdbx_description
1 polymer ?
#
loop_
_entity_poly.entity_id
_entity_poly.type
_entity_poly.pdbx_seq_one_letter_code
_entity_poly.pdbx_strand_id
1 'polypeptide(L)'
;LVDWYHGDVHQKAMKTAFPDLRFDRQPLPDLAEDSGPILAIVSVKFGDPPKPDARAPVSSIGIELYGPLPGGVAVGGRFAPEVLKVRGLREIPLGMVHGQPR
;
A
#
# COMPACT_ATOMS: atom_id res chain seq x y z
N LEU A 1 3.93 11.87 -3.74
CA LEU A 1 3.87 10.78 -2.71
C LEU A 1 5.18 9.99 -2.59
N VAL A 2 5.96 9.87 -3.66
CA VAL A 2 7.17 9.03 -3.72
C VAL A 2 8.50 9.79 -3.58
N ASP A 3 8.50 11.05 -3.12
CA ASP A 3 9.73 11.83 -2.97
C ASP A 3 10.77 11.15 -2.07
N TRP A 4 10.30 10.45 -1.02
CA TRP A 4 11.17 9.66 -0.14
C TRP A 4 11.87 8.51 -0.89
N TYR A 5 11.23 7.92 -1.90
CA TYR A 5 11.80 6.85 -2.71
C TYR A 5 12.94 7.39 -3.57
N HIS A 6 12.80 8.59 -4.12
CA HIS A 6 13.84 9.23 -4.93
C HIS A 6 14.95 9.90 -4.09
N GLY A 7 14.74 10.07 -2.78
CA GLY A 7 15.69 10.70 -1.88
C GLY A 7 17.01 9.93 -1.71
N ASP A 8 18.10 10.69 -1.57
CA ASP A 8 19.47 10.16 -1.47
C ASP A 8 19.65 9.14 -0.34
N VAL A 9 19.02 9.38 0.81
CA VAL A 9 19.12 8.50 1.98
C VAL A 9 18.54 7.12 1.68
N HIS A 10 17.34 7.06 1.08
CA HIS A 10 16.70 5.80 0.74
C HIS A 10 17.49 5.06 -0.35
N GLN A 11 17.86 5.76 -1.42
CA GLN A 11 18.62 5.18 -2.52
C GLN A 11 19.98 4.62 -2.06
N LYS A 12 20.68 5.32 -1.16
CA LYS A 12 21.94 4.85 -0.56
C LYS A 12 21.74 3.62 0.32
N ALA A 13 20.69 3.59 1.13
CA ALA A 13 20.37 2.44 1.96
C ALA A 13 20.06 1.20 1.10
N MET A 14 19.24 1.35 0.05
CA MET A 14 18.90 0.27 -0.87
C MET A 14 20.12 -0.30 -1.60
N LYS A 15 21.02 0.55 -2.12
CA LYS A 15 22.28 0.12 -2.75
C LYS A 15 23.20 -0.62 -1.78
N THR A 16 23.18 -0.27 -0.50
CA THR A 16 24.01 -0.93 0.53
C THR A 16 23.46 -2.31 0.88
N ALA A 17 22.13 -2.40 1.07
CA ALA A 17 21.45 -3.64 1.39
C ALA A 17 21.42 -4.61 0.21
N PHE A 18 21.27 -4.10 -1.02
CA PHE A 18 21.08 -4.91 -2.23
C PHE A 18 21.96 -4.38 -3.38
N PRO A 19 23.30 -4.56 -3.31
CA PRO A 19 24.24 -3.94 -4.24
C PRO A 19 24.11 -4.41 -5.69
N ASP A 20 23.68 -5.65 -5.90
CA ASP A 20 23.57 -6.25 -7.23
C ASP A 20 22.18 -6.08 -7.87
N LEU A 21 21.21 -5.53 -7.12
CA LEU A 21 19.84 -5.37 -7.58
C LEU A 21 19.67 -4.05 -8.33
N ARG A 22 19.27 -4.12 -9.59
CA ARG A 22 18.87 -2.94 -10.39
C ARG A 22 17.35 -2.83 -10.43
N PHE A 23 16.84 -1.63 -10.17
CA PHE A 23 15.41 -1.33 -10.22
C PHE A 23 15.13 -0.48 -11.45
N ASP A 24 14.64 -1.09 -12.52
CA ASP A 24 14.31 -0.40 -13.78
C ASP A 24 12.80 -0.08 -13.90
N ARG A 25 12.09 -0.08 -12.77
CA ARG A 25 10.63 0.18 -12.72
C ARG A 25 10.33 1.47 -11.98
N GLN A 26 9.33 2.19 -12.46
CA GLN A 26 8.79 3.35 -11.77
C GLN A 26 8.17 2.90 -10.43
N PRO A 27 8.43 3.62 -9.31
CA PRO A 27 7.76 3.32 -8.05
C PRO A 27 6.27 3.65 -8.16
N LEU A 28 5.43 2.73 -7.66
CA LEU A 28 3.97 2.91 -7.55
C LEU A 28 3.29 3.46 -8.82
N PRO A 29 3.52 2.84 -10.01
CA PRO A 29 3.11 3.43 -11.28
C PRO A 29 1.59 3.60 -11.42
N ASP A 30 0.80 2.81 -10.69
CA ASP A 30 -0.66 2.82 -10.72
C ASP A 30 -1.28 3.84 -9.75
N LEU A 31 -0.45 4.57 -8.99
CA LEU A 31 -0.90 5.49 -7.97
C LEU A 31 -0.61 6.93 -8.40
N ALA A 32 -1.64 7.79 -8.38
CA ALA A 32 -1.45 9.20 -8.68
C ALA A 32 -0.57 9.88 -7.62
N GLU A 33 0.25 10.84 -8.01
CA GLU A 33 1.17 11.53 -7.08
C GLU A 33 0.45 12.26 -5.93
N ASP A 34 -0.79 12.67 -6.17
CA ASP A 34 -1.69 13.37 -5.27
C ASP A 34 -2.68 12.44 -4.54
N SER A 35 -2.45 11.12 -4.56
CA SER A 35 -3.33 10.13 -3.93
C SER A 35 -3.48 10.27 -2.41
N GLY A 36 -2.73 11.17 -1.77
CA GLY A 36 -2.71 11.31 -0.32
C GLY A 36 -2.08 10.10 0.39
N PRO A 37 -2.38 9.89 1.69
CA PRO A 37 -1.82 8.77 2.42
C PRO A 37 -2.35 7.43 1.91
N ILE A 38 -1.45 6.45 1.80
CA ILE A 38 -1.77 5.06 1.47
C ILE A 38 -1.52 4.14 2.66
N LEU A 39 -2.23 3.02 2.71
CA LEU A 39 -1.93 1.96 3.66
C LEU A 39 -0.92 0.99 3.04
N ALA A 40 0.21 0.79 3.73
CA ALA A 40 1.20 -0.22 3.38
C ALA A 40 1.22 -1.31 4.45
N ILE A 41 1.08 -2.57 4.03
CA ILE A 41 1.22 -3.74 4.90
C ILE A 41 2.50 -4.45 4.48
N VAL A 42 3.44 -4.58 5.43
CA VAL A 42 4.72 -5.23 5.21
C VAL A 42 4.79 -6.49 6.06
N SER A 43 4.98 -7.63 5.41
CA SER A 43 5.19 -8.92 6.05
C SER A 43 6.62 -9.38 5.82
N VAL A 44 7.37 -9.59 6.90
CA VAL A 44 8.75 -10.05 6.85
C VAL A 44 8.82 -11.47 7.37
N LYS A 45 9.31 -12.40 6.56
CA LYS A 45 9.59 -13.78 6.98
C LYS A 45 11.07 -13.92 7.26
N PHE A 46 11.43 -14.19 8.51
CA PHE A 46 12.79 -14.54 8.87
C PHE A 46 13.02 -16.04 8.62
N GLY A 47 14.20 -16.38 8.10
CA GLY A 47 14.75 -17.73 8.06
C GLY A 47 15.54 -18.03 9.33
N ASP A 48 16.33 -19.10 9.26
CA ASP A 48 17.15 -19.55 10.38
C ASP A 48 18.13 -18.46 10.88
N PRO A 49 18.43 -18.43 12.18
CA PRO A 49 19.29 -17.40 12.76
C PRO A 49 20.63 -17.31 12.01
N PRO A 50 21.12 -16.08 11.79
CA PRO A 50 22.33 -15.89 11.00
C PRO A 50 23.52 -16.47 11.76
N LYS A 51 24.49 -17.02 11.02
CA LYS A 51 25.85 -17.25 11.56
C LYS A 51 26.45 -15.91 12.00
N PRO A 52 27.45 -15.88 12.90
CA PRO A 52 27.99 -14.65 13.49
C PRO A 52 28.38 -13.55 12.47
N ASP A 53 28.70 -13.92 11.23
CA ASP A 53 29.10 -13.01 10.14
C ASP A 53 28.03 -12.81 9.03
N ALA A 54 26.78 -13.25 9.23
CA ALA A 54 25.73 -13.19 8.21
C ALA A 54 24.74 -12.03 8.45
N ARG A 55 24.31 -11.40 7.35
CA ARG A 55 23.22 -10.41 7.34
C ARG A 55 21.94 -11.01 7.95
N ALA A 56 21.07 -10.15 8.50
CA ALA A 56 19.79 -10.55 9.08
C ALA A 56 19.05 -11.57 8.18
N PRO A 57 18.50 -12.67 8.71
CA PRO A 57 18.06 -13.80 7.92
C PRO A 57 16.69 -13.53 7.33
N VAL A 58 16.52 -12.49 6.52
CA VAL A 58 15.24 -12.22 5.86
C VAL A 58 15.11 -13.17 4.67
N SER A 59 14.21 -14.16 4.81
CA SER A 59 13.92 -15.14 3.77
C SER A 59 12.94 -14.62 2.72
N SER A 60 12.02 -13.75 3.12
CA SER A 60 11.14 -13.03 2.18
C SER A 60 10.54 -11.76 2.79
N ILE A 61 10.17 -10.82 1.92
CA ILE A 61 9.40 -9.62 2.26
C ILE A 61 8.20 -9.55 1.31
N GLY A 62 6.99 -9.58 1.86
CA GLY A 62 5.75 -9.26 1.15
C GLY A 62 5.36 -7.81 1.43
N ILE A 63 5.00 -7.07 0.39
CA ILE A 63 4.54 -5.68 0.50
C ILE A 63 3.22 -5.55 -0.25
N GLU A 64 2.18 -5.17 0.45
CA GLU A 64 0.85 -4.88 -0.10
C GLU A 64 0.51 -3.41 0.11
N LEU A 65 -0.02 -2.77 -0.92
CA LEU A 65 -0.29 -1.33 -0.94
C LEU A 65 -1.74 -1.08 -1.31
N TYR A 66 -2.40 -0.25 -0.52
CA TYR A 66 -3.82 0.06 -0.65
C TYR A 66 -4.00 1.58 -0.76
N GLY A 67 -4.44 2.03 -1.94
CA GLY A 67 -4.85 3.42 -2.17
C GLY A 67 -6.24 3.70 -1.58
N PRO A 68 -6.54 4.96 -1.24
CA PRO A 68 -7.88 5.34 -0.82
C PRO A 68 -8.88 5.10 -1.95
N LEU A 69 -10.10 4.69 -1.59
CA LEU A 69 -11.19 4.60 -2.55
C LEU A 69 -11.56 6.02 -3.02
N PRO A 70 -11.57 6.31 -4.33
CA PRO A 70 -11.99 7.62 -4.84
C PRO A 70 -13.38 7.97 -4.30
N GLY A 71 -13.52 9.11 -3.62
CA GLY A 71 -14.80 9.55 -3.04
C GLY A 71 -15.30 8.75 -1.83
N GLY A 72 -14.61 7.67 -1.40
CA GLY A 72 -14.95 6.88 -0.22
C GLY A 72 -16.14 5.93 -0.36
N VAL A 73 -16.63 5.43 0.77
CA VAL A 73 -17.77 4.52 0.87
C VAL A 73 -18.77 5.05 1.90
N ALA A 74 -20.05 5.06 1.54
CA ALA A 74 -21.17 5.33 2.43
C ALA A 74 -22.00 4.04 2.60
N VAL A 75 -22.16 3.57 3.84
CA VAL A 75 -22.89 2.32 4.15
C VAL A 75 -24.15 2.66 4.93
N GLY A 76 -25.31 2.29 4.39
CA GLY A 76 -26.61 2.54 5.03
C GLY A 76 -27.09 3.99 5.00
N GLY A 77 -26.40 4.85 4.27
CA GLY A 77 -26.68 6.28 4.17
C GLY A 77 -25.39 7.09 4.21
N ARG A 78 -25.51 8.41 4.03
CA ARG A 78 -24.38 9.33 4.07
C ARG A 78 -24.73 10.58 4.88
N PHE A 79 -23.71 11.19 5.48
CA PHE A 79 -23.88 12.42 6.24
C PHE A 79 -24.15 13.64 5.34
N ALA A 80 -23.53 13.68 4.16
CA ALA A 80 -23.71 14.77 3.22
C ALA A 80 -25.13 14.75 2.59
N PRO A 81 -25.75 15.91 2.28
CA PRO A 81 -27.06 15.98 1.64
C PRO A 81 -27.11 15.32 0.25
N GLU A 82 -28.22 14.68 -0.11
CA GLU A 82 -28.39 13.91 -1.37
C GLU A 82 -28.07 14.71 -2.66
N VAL A 83 -28.33 16.01 -2.62
CA VAL A 83 -28.06 16.94 -3.73
C VAL A 83 -26.56 17.11 -4.01
N LEU A 84 -25.70 16.93 -3.00
CA LEU A 84 -24.26 17.01 -3.17
C LEU A 84 -23.74 15.73 -3.84
N LYS A 85 -23.24 15.84 -5.07
CA LYS A 85 -22.61 14.73 -5.79
C LYS A 85 -21.13 14.65 -5.44
N VAL A 86 -20.74 13.57 -4.76
CA VAL A 86 -19.33 13.27 -4.46
C VAL A 86 -18.80 12.34 -5.54
N ARG A 87 -17.84 12.81 -6.35
CA ARG A 87 -17.25 12.00 -7.42
C ARG A 87 -16.54 10.77 -6.82
N GLY A 88 -16.90 9.59 -7.34
CA GLY A 88 -16.30 8.32 -6.93
C GLY A 88 -16.96 7.65 -5.72
N LEU A 89 -17.78 8.37 -4.94
CA LEU A 89 -18.45 7.82 -3.75
C LEU A 89 -19.22 6.56 -4.11
N ARG A 90 -18.94 5.47 -3.39
CA ARG A 90 -19.67 4.22 -3.50
C ARG A 90 -20.71 4.17 -2.38
N GLU A 91 -21.97 4.02 -2.75
CA GLU A 91 -23.07 3.87 -1.79
C GLU A 91 -23.46 2.39 -1.69
N ILE A 92 -23.42 1.83 -0.48
CA ILE A 92 -23.76 0.43 -0.20
C ILE A 92 -24.99 0.39 0.71
N PRO A 93 -26.16 -0.07 0.21
CA PRO A 93 -27.34 -0.23 1.06
C PRO A 93 -27.16 -1.42 2.02
N LEU A 94 -27.58 -1.25 3.28
CA LEU A 94 -27.45 -2.27 4.33
C LEU A 94 -28.18 -3.59 4.00
N GLY A 95 -29.18 -3.56 3.11
CA GLY A 95 -29.93 -4.74 2.68
C GLY A 95 -29.15 -5.74 1.80
N MET A 96 -27.96 -5.39 1.31
CA MET A 96 -27.12 -6.30 0.50
C MET A 96 -26.12 -7.11 1.34
N VAL A 97 -26.02 -6.90 2.66
CA VAL A 97 -25.06 -7.62 3.55
C VAL A 97 -25.65 -8.94 4.08
N HIS A 98 -26.51 -9.60 3.31
CA HIS A 98 -26.82 -11.02 3.57
C HIS A 98 -25.75 -11.84 2.88
N GLY A 99 -24.80 -12.35 3.65
CA GLY A 99 -23.70 -13.17 3.16
C GLY A 99 -24.21 -14.28 2.26
N GLN A 100 -23.59 -14.42 1.08
CA GLN A 100 -23.75 -15.64 0.30
C GLN A 100 -23.22 -16.81 1.16
N PRO A 101 -24.04 -17.84 1.46
CA PRO A 101 -23.51 -19.07 2.01
C PRO A 101 -22.57 -19.69 0.97
N ARG A 102 -21.38 -20.06 1.42
CA ARG A 102 -20.43 -20.90 0.67
C ARG A 102 -21.00 -22.29 0.47
#